data_AF-A0ABD3KQ40-F1
#
_entry.id   AF-A0ABD3KQ40-F1
#
_cell.length_a   1.000
_cell.length_b   1.000
_cell.length_c   1.000
_cell.angle_alpha   90.00
_cell.angle_beta   90.00
_cell.angle_gamma   90.00
#
_symmetry.space_group_name_H-M   'P 1'
#
loop_
_entity.id
_entity.type
_entity.pdbx_description
1 polymer ?
#
loop_
_entity_poly.entity_id
_entity_poly.type
_entity_poly.pdbx_seq_one_letter_code
_entity_poly.pdbx_strand_id
1 'polypeptide(L)'
;MERSVAASAALFFTFILFSNALAVGPQTQQLIDRICRQTEDYGFCDKTFKPHIPGQETDMQGLAQIALEQGLENDTDTLVFARRLAGQVTDEDLLDYIENCVYGYLEILGPFQDGLRALSEKNYSALVAGLRGAPQAHGSKCGAFAGGVPNPLDERNREMRILITMSLNAAYILSRERA
;
A
#
# COMPACT_ATOMS: atom_id res chain seq x y z
N MET A 1 28.43 63.56 12.23
CA MET A 1 27.55 62.44 12.65
C MET A 1 26.40 62.38 11.65
N GLU A 2 26.63 62.01 10.39
CA GLU A 2 26.68 60.62 9.90
C GLU A 2 25.57 59.76 10.53
N ARG A 3 24.46 59.51 9.81
CA ARG A 3 24.31 58.40 8.85
C ARG A 3 23.00 58.55 8.06
N SER A 4 23.14 58.44 6.74
CA SER A 4 22.08 58.18 5.77
C SER A 4 22.09 56.68 5.46
N VAL A 5 20.95 55.99 5.53
CA VAL A 5 20.69 54.67 4.91
C VAL A 5 19.19 54.64 4.61
N ALA A 6 18.77 55.07 3.42
CA ALA A 6 18.54 54.26 2.23
C ALA A 6 17.26 53.39 2.31
N ALA A 7 16.39 53.66 1.35
CA ALA A 7 15.15 52.94 1.06
C ALA A 7 15.39 51.43 0.90
N SER A 8 14.45 50.62 1.37
CA SER A 8 14.16 49.30 0.79
C SER A 8 12.77 48.86 1.23
N ALA A 9 11.80 49.12 0.36
CA ALA A 9 10.52 48.43 0.36
C ALA A 9 10.79 46.97 -0.02
N ALA A 10 10.95 46.10 0.97
CA ALA A 10 11.01 44.66 0.76
C ALA A 10 9.61 44.09 1.02
N LEU A 11 8.85 43.93 -0.06
CA LEU A 11 7.69 43.06 -0.16
C LEU A 11 8.06 41.65 0.33
N PHE A 12 7.62 41.27 1.52
CA PHE A 12 7.61 39.87 1.92
C PHE A 12 6.42 39.17 1.25
N PHE A 13 6.61 38.87 -0.04
CA PHE A 13 5.88 37.80 -0.73
C PHE A 13 6.39 36.47 -0.15
N THR A 14 5.88 36.06 1.01
CA THR A 14 6.05 34.68 1.47
C THR A 14 5.23 33.79 0.55
N PHE A 15 5.96 33.17 -0.37
CA PHE A 15 5.60 32.02 -1.20
C PHE A 15 4.64 31.09 -0.43
N ILE A 16 3.35 31.14 -0.74
CA ILE A 16 2.48 30.02 -0.42
C ILE A 16 2.86 28.93 -1.42
N LEU A 17 3.73 28.02 -0.98
CA LEU A 17 3.90 26.71 -1.62
C LEU A 17 2.58 25.95 -1.40
N PHE A 18 1.55 26.30 -2.17
CA PHE A 18 0.43 25.39 -2.38
C PHE A 18 1.02 24.20 -3.10
N SER A 19 1.33 23.13 -2.36
CA SER A 19 1.45 21.80 -2.92
C SER A 19 0.17 21.58 -3.69
N ASN A 20 0.23 21.68 -5.02
CA ASN A 20 -0.85 21.27 -5.91
C ASN A 20 -0.92 19.74 -5.87
N ALA A 21 -1.26 19.17 -4.71
CA ALA A 21 -1.92 17.88 -4.71
C ALA A 21 -3.27 18.17 -5.36
N LEU A 22 -3.38 17.88 -6.66
CA LEU A 22 -4.66 17.90 -7.35
C LEU A 22 -5.58 17.02 -6.52
N ALA A 23 -6.60 17.61 -5.91
CA ALA A 23 -7.54 16.85 -5.13
C ALA A 23 -8.18 15.81 -6.05
N VAL A 24 -8.20 14.56 -5.60
CA VAL A 24 -8.90 13.47 -6.31
C VAL A 24 -10.36 13.89 -6.51
N GLY A 25 -10.84 13.73 -7.72
CA GLY A 25 -12.18 14.12 -8.10
C GLY A 25 -13.25 13.29 -7.38
N PRO A 26 -14.49 13.82 -7.23
CA PRO A 26 -15.50 13.19 -6.39
C PRO A 26 -15.89 11.77 -6.83
N GLN A 27 -15.84 11.48 -8.13
CA GLN A 27 -16.18 10.16 -8.66
C GLN A 27 -15.12 9.12 -8.26
N THR A 28 -13.84 9.46 -8.46
CA THR A 28 -12.73 8.63 -8.02
C THR A 28 -12.70 8.46 -6.50
N GLN A 29 -12.98 9.51 -5.72
CA GLN A 29 -13.08 9.38 -4.27
C GLN A 29 -14.18 8.41 -3.85
N GLN A 30 -15.35 8.41 -4.51
CA GLN A 30 -16.40 7.42 -4.22
C GLN A 30 -15.96 5.98 -4.54
N LEU A 31 -15.11 5.78 -5.54
CA LEU A 31 -14.52 4.47 -5.84
C LEU A 31 -13.52 4.04 -4.76
N ILE A 32 -12.65 4.95 -4.32
CA ILE A 32 -11.73 4.74 -3.20
C ILE A 32 -12.49 4.37 -1.94
N ASP A 33 -13.54 5.12 -1.59
CA ASP A 33 -14.40 4.87 -0.43
C ASP A 33 -14.98 3.45 -0.45
N ARG A 34 -15.38 2.94 -1.63
CA ARG A 34 -15.90 1.57 -1.78
C ARG A 34 -14.85 0.51 -1.44
N ILE A 35 -13.59 0.75 -1.78
CA ILE A 35 -12.47 -0.15 -1.46
C ILE A 35 -12.10 -0.02 0.03
N CYS A 36 -11.89 1.21 0.51
CA CYS A 36 -11.30 1.50 1.82
C CYS A 36 -12.24 1.27 3.00
N ARG A 37 -13.56 1.28 2.83
CA ARG A 37 -14.49 0.95 3.93
C ARG A 37 -14.46 -0.51 4.34
N GLN A 38 -13.81 -1.36 3.53
CA GLN A 38 -13.65 -2.79 3.78
C GLN A 38 -12.24 -3.15 4.27
N THR A 39 -11.39 -2.16 4.58
CA THR A 39 -10.05 -2.37 5.15
C THR A 39 -10.04 -2.14 6.66
N GLU A 40 -9.03 -2.66 7.35
CA GLU A 40 -8.84 -2.41 8.79
C GLU A 40 -8.38 -0.98 9.11
N ASP A 41 -7.85 -0.25 8.11
CA ASP A 41 -7.51 1.17 8.20
C ASP A 41 -7.90 1.90 6.91
N TYR A 42 -8.94 2.71 7.03
CA TYR A 42 -9.41 3.58 5.97
C TYR A 42 -8.38 4.65 5.60
N GLY A 43 -7.75 5.27 6.61
CA GLY A 43 -6.85 6.40 6.43
C GLY A 43 -5.56 5.99 5.73
N PHE A 44 -5.03 4.82 6.03
CA PHE A 44 -3.93 4.23 5.26
C PHE A 44 -4.36 3.97 3.82
N CYS A 45 -5.46 3.24 3.61
CA CYS A 45 -5.97 2.90 2.27
C CYS A 45 -6.19 4.13 1.38
N ASP A 46 -6.85 5.16 1.90
CA ASP A 46 -7.12 6.40 1.18
C ASP A 46 -5.83 7.16 0.82
N LYS A 47 -4.85 7.19 1.74
CA LYS A 47 -3.54 7.80 1.49
C LYS A 47 -2.68 7.01 0.52
N THR A 48 -2.84 5.70 0.41
CA THR A 48 -2.13 4.87 -0.57
C THR A 48 -2.53 5.24 -2.01
N PHE A 49 -3.80 5.55 -2.26
CA PHE A 49 -4.26 5.88 -3.62
C PHE A 49 -3.85 7.28 -4.08
N LYS A 50 -4.04 8.29 -3.24
CA LYS A 50 -3.95 9.71 -3.64
C LYS A 50 -2.66 10.11 -4.36
N PRO A 51 -1.45 9.68 -3.95
CA PRO A 51 -0.21 10.02 -4.64
C PRO A 51 -0.07 9.37 -6.04
N HIS A 52 -0.82 8.30 -6.31
CA HIS A 52 -0.66 7.45 -7.48
C HIS A 52 -1.75 7.67 -8.55
N ILE A 53 -2.68 8.60 -8.32
CA ILE A 53 -3.74 8.91 -9.29
C ILE A 53 -3.22 9.94 -10.30
N PRO A 54 -3.19 9.62 -11.61
CA PRO A 54 -2.73 10.57 -12.62
C PRO A 54 -3.78 11.68 -12.81
N GLY A 55 -3.49 12.88 -12.30
CA GLY A 55 -4.42 14.01 -12.39
C GLY A 55 -5.48 13.96 -11.30
N GLN A 56 -6.76 14.01 -11.67
CA GLN A 56 -7.88 14.02 -10.71
C GLN A 56 -8.77 12.78 -10.78
N GLU A 57 -8.75 12.02 -11.86
CA GLU A 57 -9.72 10.95 -12.07
C GLU A 57 -9.04 9.64 -12.47
N THR A 58 -9.57 8.53 -11.96
CA THR A 58 -9.24 7.16 -12.37
C THR A 58 -10.45 6.25 -12.15
N ASP A 59 -10.58 5.21 -12.96
CA ASP A 59 -11.68 4.24 -12.82
C ASP A 59 -11.33 3.10 -11.85
N MET A 60 -12.26 2.17 -11.64
CA MET A 60 -12.01 1.01 -10.78
C MET A 60 -10.88 0.12 -11.31
N GLN A 61 -10.64 0.08 -12.62
CA GLN A 61 -9.53 -0.69 -13.18
C GLN A 61 -8.18 -0.04 -12.82
N GLY A 62 -8.06 1.28 -12.92
CA GLY A 62 -6.89 2.03 -12.50
C GLY A 62 -6.64 1.93 -10.99
N LEU A 63 -7.69 1.99 -10.16
CA LEU A 63 -7.55 1.77 -8.71
C LEU A 63 -7.12 0.34 -8.38
N ALA A 64 -7.65 -0.68 -9.06
CA ALA A 64 -7.19 -2.05 -8.88
C ALA A 64 -5.71 -2.21 -9.24
N GLN A 65 -5.25 -1.53 -10.30
CA GLN A 65 -3.85 -1.53 -10.70
C GLN A 65 -2.98 -0.90 -9.61
N ILE A 66 -3.33 0.29 -9.11
CA ILE A 66 -2.59 0.96 -8.02
C ILE A 66 -2.50 0.06 -6.79
N ALA A 67 -3.62 -0.55 -6.36
CA ALA A 67 -3.61 -1.42 -5.18
C ALA A 67 -2.68 -2.63 -5.35
N LEU A 68 -2.69 -3.26 -6.54
CA LEU A 68 -1.79 -4.37 -6.87
C LEU A 68 -0.32 -3.96 -6.92
N GLU A 69 -0.01 -2.83 -7.55
CA GLU A 69 1.36 -2.31 -7.66
C GLU A 69 1.92 -1.95 -6.28
N GLN A 70 1.13 -1.26 -5.46
CA GLN A 70 1.53 -0.90 -4.09
C GLN A 70 1.66 -2.12 -3.18
N GLY A 71 0.80 -3.14 -3.34
CA GLY A 71 0.97 -4.42 -2.66
C GLY A 71 2.27 -5.13 -3.05
N LEU A 72 2.58 -5.21 -4.35
CA LEU A 72 3.79 -5.85 -4.85
C LEU A 72 5.06 -5.12 -4.41
N GLU A 73 5.06 -3.79 -4.46
CA GLU A 73 6.17 -2.94 -4.01
C GLU A 73 6.42 -3.14 -2.51
N ASN A 74 5.36 -3.01 -1.69
CA ASN A 74 5.47 -3.18 -0.24
C ASN A 74 5.95 -4.58 0.17
N ASP A 75 5.43 -5.62 -0.48
CA ASP A 75 5.82 -7.01 -0.22
C ASP A 75 7.30 -7.25 -0.57
N THR A 76 7.75 -6.73 -1.71
CA THR A 76 9.15 -6.84 -2.16
C THR A 76 10.09 -6.13 -1.20
N ASP A 77 9.77 -4.90 -0.82
CA ASP A 77 10.58 -4.11 0.12
C ASP A 77 10.63 -4.75 1.51
N THR A 78 9.48 -5.26 1.97
CA THR A 78 9.37 -5.91 3.27
C THR A 78 10.11 -7.24 3.29
N LEU A 79 10.08 -8.02 2.22
CA LEU A 79 10.88 -9.24 2.06
C LEU A 79 12.39 -8.93 2.15
N VAL A 80 12.86 -7.88 1.48
CA VAL A 80 14.27 -7.46 1.55
C VAL A 80 14.63 -7.02 2.97
N PHE A 81 13.77 -6.25 3.61
CA PHE A 81 13.96 -5.82 5.00
C PHE A 81 14.03 -7.02 5.96
N ALA A 82 13.07 -7.95 5.88
CA ALA A 82 13.00 -9.12 6.75
C ALA A 82 14.23 -10.02 6.60
N ARG A 83 14.72 -10.25 5.37
CA ARG A 83 15.96 -11.01 5.13
C ARG A 83 17.19 -10.37 5.76
N ARG A 84 17.29 -9.03 5.70
CA ARG A 84 18.39 -8.30 6.35
C ARG A 84 18.28 -8.40 7.87
N LEU A 85 17.07 -8.24 8.40
CA LEU A 85 16.78 -8.32 9.83
C LEU A 85 17.10 -9.70 10.41
N ALA A 86 16.77 -10.78 9.69
CA ALA A 86 17.11 -12.16 10.09
C ALA A 86 18.61 -12.36 10.34
N GLY A 87 19.47 -11.69 9.57
CA GLY A 87 20.93 -11.75 9.77
C GLY A 87 21.46 -10.90 10.93
N GLN A 88 20.60 -10.17 11.65
CA GLN A 88 20.98 -9.22 12.69
C GLN A 88 20.39 -9.55 14.07
N VAL A 89 19.27 -10.27 14.12
CA VAL A 89 18.61 -10.65 15.37
C VAL A 89 19.33 -11.81 16.05
N THR A 90 19.32 -11.81 17.38
CA THR A 90 19.89 -12.89 18.21
C THR A 90 18.84 -13.65 19.02
N ASP A 91 17.62 -13.10 19.11
CA ASP A 91 16.49 -13.75 19.77
C ASP A 91 15.94 -14.84 18.84
N GLU A 92 15.95 -16.08 19.30
CA GLU A 92 15.58 -17.26 18.48
C GLU A 92 14.10 -17.24 18.08
N ASP A 93 13.20 -16.90 19.01
CA ASP A 93 11.76 -16.80 18.73
C ASP A 93 11.47 -15.74 17.65
N LEU A 94 12.13 -14.58 17.74
CA LEU A 94 12.01 -13.52 16.74
C LEU A 94 12.62 -13.94 15.40
N LEU A 95 13.75 -14.65 15.40
CA LEU A 95 14.35 -15.17 14.16
C LEU A 95 13.40 -16.14 13.45
N ASP A 96 12.88 -17.13 14.16
CA ASP A 96 11.93 -18.12 13.62
C ASP A 96 10.67 -17.43 13.06
N TYR A 97 10.16 -16.43 13.77
CA TYR A 97 9.04 -15.61 13.29
C TYR A 97 9.38 -14.87 11.98
N ILE A 98 10.54 -14.21 11.91
CA ILE A 98 10.97 -13.48 10.72
C ILE A 98 11.16 -14.43 9.53
N GLU A 99 11.79 -15.58 9.73
CA GLU A 99 11.97 -16.58 8.67
C GLU A 99 10.64 -17.12 8.17
N ASN A 100 9.70 -17.38 9.07
CA ASN A 100 8.34 -17.76 8.68
C ASN A 100 7.64 -16.65 7.89
N CYS A 101 7.83 -15.39 8.27
CA CYS A 101 7.32 -14.24 7.50
C CYS A 101 7.94 -14.16 6.10
N VAL A 102 9.26 -14.41 5.97
CA VAL A 102 9.96 -14.45 4.67
C VAL A 102 9.31 -15.46 3.72
N TYR A 103 8.91 -16.64 4.20
CA TYR A 103 8.14 -17.58 3.40
C TYR A 103 6.76 -17.03 3.00
N GLY A 104 6.06 -16.36 3.93
CA GLY A 104 4.77 -15.73 3.67
C GLY A 104 4.83 -14.67 2.56
N TYR A 105 5.82 -13.79 2.58
CA TYR A 105 6.02 -12.78 1.52
C TYR A 105 6.31 -13.45 0.17
N LEU A 106 7.22 -14.44 0.14
CA LEU A 106 7.52 -15.18 -1.10
C LEU A 106 6.30 -15.87 -1.70
N GLU A 107 5.39 -16.36 -0.87
CA GLU A 107 4.17 -17.05 -1.30
C GLU A 107 3.17 -16.09 -1.97
N ILE A 108 3.11 -14.83 -1.55
CA ILE A 108 2.15 -13.85 -2.06
C ILE A 108 2.67 -13.00 -3.23
N LEU A 109 3.99 -12.95 -3.48
CA LEU A 109 4.57 -12.30 -4.67
C LEU A 109 3.92 -12.75 -5.99
N GLY A 110 3.79 -14.07 -6.19
CA GLY A 110 3.21 -14.66 -7.39
C GLY A 110 1.77 -14.20 -7.65
N PRO A 111 0.86 -14.34 -6.67
CA PRO A 111 -0.50 -13.80 -6.73
C PRO A 111 -0.59 -12.33 -7.15
N PHE A 112 0.29 -11.44 -6.68
CA PHE A 112 0.28 -10.03 -7.10
C PHE A 112 0.74 -9.85 -8.56
N GLN A 113 1.82 -10.53 -8.96
CA GLN A 113 2.33 -10.48 -10.35
C GLN A 113 1.31 -11.03 -11.35
N ASP A 114 0.70 -12.18 -11.04
CA ASP A 114 -0.34 -12.78 -11.87
C ASP A 114 -1.63 -11.96 -11.83
N GLY A 115 -1.93 -11.29 -10.71
CA GLY A 115 -3.01 -10.34 -10.58
C GLY A 115 -2.89 -9.17 -11.55
N LEU A 116 -1.71 -8.55 -11.66
CA LEU A 116 -1.46 -7.49 -12.63
C LEU A 116 -1.69 -7.96 -14.07
N ARG A 117 -1.24 -9.18 -14.40
CA ARG A 117 -1.48 -9.80 -15.71
C ARG A 117 -2.98 -10.00 -15.96
N ALA A 118 -3.69 -10.63 -15.04
CA ALA A 118 -5.12 -10.90 -15.14
C ALA A 118 -5.94 -9.60 -15.24
N LEU A 119 -5.54 -8.55 -14.52
CA LEU A 119 -6.16 -7.22 -14.62
C LEU A 119 -5.99 -6.62 -16.02
N SER A 120 -4.79 -6.71 -16.61
CA SER A 120 -4.50 -6.20 -17.96
C SER A 120 -5.31 -6.91 -19.05
N GLU A 121 -5.49 -8.23 -18.88
CA GLU A 121 -6.33 -9.08 -19.74
C GLU A 121 -7.83 -8.91 -19.47
N LYS A 122 -8.18 -8.10 -18.46
CA LYS A 122 -9.55 -7.91 -17.97
C LYS A 122 -10.22 -9.22 -17.54
N ASN A 123 -9.42 -10.20 -17.12
CA ASN A 123 -9.84 -11.50 -16.61
C ASN A 123 -10.05 -11.43 -15.09
N TYR A 124 -11.12 -10.77 -14.66
CA TYR A 124 -11.36 -10.48 -13.25
C TYR A 124 -11.67 -11.74 -12.42
N SER A 125 -12.19 -12.80 -13.05
CA SER A 125 -12.35 -14.10 -12.39
C SER A 125 -11.00 -14.71 -12.02
N ALA A 126 -10.00 -14.64 -12.91
CA ALA A 126 -8.66 -15.11 -12.60
C ALA A 126 -7.98 -14.21 -11.56
N LEU A 127 -8.18 -12.89 -11.64
CA LEU A 127 -7.68 -11.94 -10.64
C LEU A 127 -8.18 -12.27 -9.22
N VAL A 128 -9.50 -12.47 -9.06
CA VAL A 128 -10.09 -12.89 -7.78
C VAL A 128 -9.53 -14.25 -7.34
N ALA A 129 -9.48 -15.22 -8.25
CA ALA A 129 -9.02 -16.57 -7.93
C ALA A 129 -7.55 -16.59 -7.47
N GLY A 130 -6.68 -15.79 -8.07
CA GLY A 130 -5.27 -15.68 -7.70
C GLY A 130 -5.07 -15.00 -6.35
N LEU A 131 -5.79 -13.92 -6.07
CA LEU A 131 -5.62 -13.15 -4.83
C LEU A 131 -6.29 -13.77 -3.61
N ARG A 132 -7.33 -14.61 -3.78
CA ARG A 132 -8.16 -15.08 -2.65
C ARG A 132 -7.38 -15.79 -1.53
N GLY A 133 -6.25 -16.40 -1.86
CA GLY A 133 -5.40 -17.12 -0.91
C GLY A 133 -4.45 -16.22 -0.13
N ALA A 134 -4.13 -15.03 -0.66
CA ALA A 134 -3.13 -14.13 -0.09
C ALA A 134 -3.38 -13.73 1.37
N PRO A 135 -4.63 -13.42 1.81
CA PRO A 135 -4.89 -13.09 3.21
C PRO A 135 -4.49 -14.22 4.17
N GLN A 136 -4.80 -15.47 3.80
CA GLN A 136 -4.52 -16.64 4.64
C GLN A 136 -3.06 -17.05 4.58
N ALA A 137 -2.44 -17.03 3.40
CA ALA A 137 -1.02 -17.28 3.23
C ALA A 137 -0.19 -16.30 4.08
N HIS A 138 -0.45 -15.00 3.93
CA HIS A 138 0.23 -13.97 4.71
C HIS A 138 -0.10 -14.07 6.21
N GLY A 139 -1.38 -14.15 6.59
CA GLY A 139 -1.79 -14.13 8.00
C GLY A 139 -1.33 -15.35 8.81
N SER A 140 -1.24 -16.54 8.19
CA SER A 140 -0.75 -17.75 8.86
C SER A 140 0.76 -17.75 9.11
N LYS A 141 1.50 -16.92 8.37
CA LYS A 141 2.97 -16.83 8.40
C LYS A 141 3.46 -15.60 9.17
N CYS A 142 2.81 -14.47 8.90
CA CYS A 142 3.14 -13.14 9.40
C CYS A 142 2.10 -12.61 10.40
N GLY A 143 1.42 -13.52 11.10
CA GLY A 143 0.43 -13.17 12.12
C GLY A 143 1.03 -12.49 13.35
N ALA A 144 0.26 -12.42 14.44
CA ALA A 144 0.73 -11.82 15.69
C ALA A 144 1.97 -12.56 16.23
N PHE A 145 3.01 -11.81 16.58
CA PHE A 145 4.18 -12.35 17.25
C PHE A 145 3.92 -12.43 18.76
N ALA A 146 4.18 -13.59 19.37
CA ALA A 146 3.90 -13.84 20.78
C ALA A 146 5.16 -13.81 21.68
N GLY A 147 6.31 -13.39 21.14
CA GLY A 147 7.57 -13.34 21.89
C GLY A 147 7.67 -12.16 22.86
N GLY A 148 8.71 -12.20 23.71
CA GLY A 148 8.96 -11.20 24.75
C GLY A 148 9.65 -9.91 24.27
N VAL A 149 9.98 -9.82 22.98
CA VAL A 149 10.70 -8.69 22.38
C VAL A 149 9.84 -7.94 21.37
N PRO A 150 10.12 -6.65 21.10
CA PRO A 150 9.40 -5.91 20.07
C PRO A 150 9.52 -6.56 18.69
N ASN A 151 8.42 -6.63 17.95
CA ASN A 151 8.38 -7.13 16.57
C ASN A 151 8.68 -5.99 15.56
N PRO A 152 9.83 -5.98 14.88
CA PRO A 152 10.16 -4.92 13.91
C PRO A 152 9.36 -5.02 12.60
N LEU A 153 8.61 -6.10 12.37
CA LEU A 153 7.77 -6.31 11.19
C LEU A 153 6.30 -5.93 11.41
N ASP A 154 5.90 -5.51 12.61
CA ASP A 154 4.48 -5.35 12.97
C ASP A 154 3.73 -4.39 12.04
N GLU A 155 4.25 -3.17 11.85
CA GLU A 155 3.63 -2.19 10.96
C GLU A 155 3.69 -2.65 9.49
N ARG A 156 4.80 -3.23 9.04
CA ARG A 156 4.94 -3.71 7.65
C ARG A 156 3.94 -4.82 7.33
N ASN A 157 3.72 -5.73 8.28
CA ASN A 157 2.72 -6.78 8.18
C ASN A 157 1.29 -6.21 8.18
N ARG A 158 1.06 -5.17 8.99
CA ARG A 158 -0.21 -4.45 8.99
C ARG A 158 -0.51 -3.78 7.65
N GLU A 159 0.45 -3.02 7.12
CA GLU A 159 0.34 -2.38 5.81
C GLU A 159 0.10 -3.43 4.71
N MET A 160 0.80 -4.57 4.75
CA MET A 160 0.62 -5.64 3.77
C MET A 160 -0.77 -6.28 3.83
N ARG A 161 -1.33 -6.53 5.03
CA ARG A 161 -2.72 -7.01 5.18
C ARG A 161 -3.72 -6.03 4.57
N ILE A 162 -3.52 -4.73 4.76
CA ILE A 162 -4.40 -3.71 4.19
C ILE A 162 -4.28 -3.72 2.66
N LEU A 163 -3.06 -3.77 2.11
CA LEU A 163 -2.83 -3.82 0.66
C LEU A 163 -3.44 -5.06 -0.01
N ILE A 164 -3.27 -6.25 0.59
CA ILE A 164 -3.95 -7.48 0.15
C ILE A 164 -5.47 -7.26 0.09
N THR A 165 -6.02 -6.67 1.15
CA THR A 165 -7.47 -6.42 1.26
C THR A 165 -7.94 -5.41 0.21
N MET A 166 -7.17 -4.34 -0.03
CA MET A 166 -7.44 -3.35 -1.07
C MET A 166 -7.51 -4.01 -2.46
N SER A 167 -6.49 -4.79 -2.83
CA SER A 167 -6.44 -5.48 -4.12
C SER A 167 -7.60 -6.45 -4.30
N LEU A 168 -7.92 -7.22 -3.27
CA LEU A 168 -9.00 -8.20 -3.32
C LEU A 168 -10.39 -7.53 -3.41
N ASN A 169 -10.61 -6.43 -2.68
CA ASN A 169 -11.87 -5.67 -2.76
C ASN A 169 -12.06 -5.04 -4.14
N ALA A 170 -11.02 -4.43 -4.70
CA ALA A 170 -11.06 -3.89 -6.07
C ALA A 170 -11.36 -4.99 -7.09
N ALA A 171 -10.70 -6.15 -6.97
CA ALA A 171 -10.95 -7.32 -7.81
C ALA A 171 -12.41 -7.82 -7.74
N TYR A 172 -12.98 -7.91 -6.53
CA TYR A 172 -14.37 -8.30 -6.36
C TYR A 172 -15.36 -7.28 -6.94
N ILE A 173 -15.07 -5.98 -6.83
CA ILE A 173 -15.92 -4.95 -7.44
C ILE A 173 -15.91 -5.11 -8.97
N LEU A 174 -14.73 -5.19 -9.58
CA LEU A 174 -14.57 -5.41 -11.03
C LEU A 174 -15.28 -6.68 -11.53
N SER A 175 -15.17 -7.77 -10.76
CA SER A 175 -15.80 -9.04 -11.13
C SER A 175 -17.34 -8.99 -11.06
N ARG A 176 -17.93 -8.15 -10.21
CA ARG A 176 -19.39 -8.03 -10.06
C ARG A 176 -20.02 -7.07 -11.06
N GLU A 177 -19.32 -6.01 -11.46
CA GLU A 177 -19.83 -5.03 -12.41
C GLU A 177 -19.94 -5.57 -13.86
N ARG A 178 -19.43 -6.80 -14.12
CA ARG A 178 -19.54 -7.50 -15.42
C ARG A 178 -20.47 -8.73 -15.42
N ALA A 179 -20.98 -9.13 -14.26
CA ALA A 179 -21.91 -10.26 -14.13
C ALA A 179 -23.36 -9.78 -14.31
#